data_AF-A0A6M2EKG1-F1
#
_entry.id   AF-A0A6M2EKG1-F1
#
_cell.length_a   1.000
_cell.length_b   1.000
_cell.length_c   1.000
_cell.angle_alpha   90.00
_cell.angle_beta   90.00
_cell.angle_gamma   90.00
#
_symmetry.space_group_name_H-M   'P 1'
#
loop_
_entity.id
_entity.type
_entity.pdbx_description
1 polymer ?
#
loop_
_entity_poly.entity_id
_entity_poly.type
_entity_poly.pdbx_seq_one_letter_code
_entity_poly.pdbx_strand_id
1 'polypeptide(L)'
;MGLLRSLAMLSLLTLIVWLPGISAQSINSASPLDALLQDYAYRAFVRPRTGIPYDGTVPSKLTGIKIAAMRLRSGSLRRKGVPMYKEFGIPKGVMVVQYVERVVLVYQNLGNWSLTYYPLPGYSYLAPVLGLLAYNASNLSATNLPVLNISVHGDPLNITFPDVQSAPVGSVAKCVVFDLQGRPNFSDVSSGNVCFTRQQGHFSIVAESPAPSPAPVSPTPSPPNVGPAPSGRGKKSSKKVGIIVGSVLGGLLLSVFLSFLVLWAHKLKQRKKMQQMERAAEVGESLQMTSVGETKAPAAMVTRTQPTLENEYVP
;
A
#
# COMPACT_ATOMS: atom_id res chain seq x y z
N MET A 1 45.86 28.26 -1.93
CA MET A 1 44.63 28.06 -2.74
C MET A 1 43.93 26.70 -2.54
N GLY A 2 44.59 25.66 -2.01
CA GLY A 2 43.97 24.34 -1.81
C GLY A 2 42.97 24.26 -0.65
N LEU A 3 43.21 24.98 0.45
CA LEU A 3 42.35 24.95 1.64
C LEU A 3 40.94 25.51 1.37
N LEU A 4 40.85 26.60 0.60
CA LEU A 4 39.58 27.24 0.25
C LEU A 4 38.70 26.33 -0.63
N ARG A 5 39.33 25.58 -1.54
CA ARG A 5 38.64 24.60 -2.38
C ARG A 5 38.16 23.39 -1.58
N SER A 6 38.95 22.95 -0.60
CA SER A 6 38.56 21.86 0.30
C SER A 6 37.34 22.24 1.17
N LEU A 7 37.35 23.45 1.73
CA LEU A 7 36.24 23.98 2.53
C LEU A 7 34.96 24.18 1.69
N ALA A 8 35.09 24.64 0.44
CA ALA A 8 33.96 24.79 -0.48
C ALA A 8 33.36 23.42 -0.90
N MET A 9 34.20 22.40 -1.08
CA MET A 9 33.73 21.04 -1.38
C MET A 9 33.05 20.40 -0.17
N LEU A 10 33.59 20.62 1.03
CA LEU A 10 33.01 20.12 2.29
C LEU A 10 31.65 20.77 2.57
N SER A 11 31.53 22.08 2.34
CA SER A 11 30.26 22.80 2.50
C SER A 11 29.21 22.36 1.48
N LEU A 12 29.61 22.07 0.23
CA LEU A 12 28.73 21.50 -0.79
C LEU A 12 28.25 20.08 -0.42
N LEU A 13 29.14 19.24 0.11
CA LEU A 13 28.81 17.91 0.62
C LEU A 13 27.84 17.96 1.80
N THR A 14 28.02 18.90 2.73
CA THR A 14 27.07 19.10 3.83
C THR A 14 25.72 19.63 3.34
N LEU A 15 25.69 20.44 2.28
CA LEU A 15 24.45 20.93 1.67
C LEU A 15 23.66 19.77 1.02
N ILE A 16 24.36 18.83 0.39
CA ILE A 16 23.76 17.64 -0.24
C ILE A 16 23.20 16.68 0.83
N VAL A 17 23.86 16.57 1.99
CA VAL A 17 23.40 15.74 3.12
C VAL A 17 22.26 16.39 3.90
N TRP A 18 22.13 17.72 3.84
CA TRP A 18 21.04 18.49 4.48
C TRP A 18 19.87 18.81 3.56
N LEU A 19 19.94 18.46 2.28
CA LEU A 19 18.72 18.31 1.50
C LEU A 19 17.88 17.28 2.26
N PRO A 20 16.65 17.60 2.70
CA PRO A 20 15.74 16.56 3.14
C PRO A 20 15.70 15.59 1.97
N GLY A 21 16.14 14.35 2.20
CA GLY A 21 16.03 13.31 1.20
C GLY A 21 14.57 13.35 0.77
N ILE A 22 14.31 13.89 -0.41
CA ILE A 22 13.05 13.71 -1.09
C ILE A 22 13.08 12.23 -1.32
N SER A 23 12.50 11.47 -0.38
CA SER A 23 12.06 10.13 -0.67
C SER A 23 11.09 10.37 -1.80
N ALA A 24 11.59 10.21 -3.04
CA ALA A 24 10.74 10.05 -4.19
C ALA A 24 9.89 8.85 -3.83
N GLN A 25 8.68 9.12 -3.33
CA GLN A 25 7.69 8.07 -3.18
C GLN A 25 7.58 7.49 -4.58
N SER A 26 7.94 6.22 -4.73
CA SER A 26 7.71 5.51 -5.98
C SER A 26 6.25 5.73 -6.33
N ILE A 27 5.99 6.56 -7.34
CA ILE A 27 4.64 6.75 -7.85
C ILE A 27 4.32 5.41 -8.48
N ASN A 28 3.48 4.63 -7.81
CA ASN A 28 2.99 3.38 -8.34
C ASN A 28 2.07 3.72 -9.52
N SER A 29 2.67 3.79 -10.70
CA SER A 29 1.93 3.89 -11.95
C SER A 29 1.07 2.64 -12.08
N ALA A 30 -0.23 2.85 -12.30
CA ALA A 30 -1.13 1.74 -12.57
C ALA A 30 -0.68 1.04 -13.85
N SER A 31 -0.85 -0.29 -13.92
CA SER A 31 -0.69 -0.99 -15.19
C SER A 31 -1.65 -0.38 -16.22
N PRO A 32 -1.34 -0.45 -17.54
CA PRO A 32 -2.24 0.11 -18.56
C PRO A 32 -3.67 -0.44 -18.48
N LEU A 33 -3.83 -1.72 -18.09
CA LEU A 33 -5.14 -2.31 -17.85
C LEU A 33 -5.81 -1.67 -16.62
N ASP A 34 -5.10 -1.56 -15.50
CA ASP A 34 -5.66 -1.01 -14.25
C ASP A 34 -6.09 0.45 -14.41
N ALA A 35 -5.30 1.26 -15.12
CA ALA A 35 -5.64 2.64 -15.44
C ALA A 35 -6.92 2.72 -16.29
N LEU A 36 -7.05 1.85 -17.29
CA LEU A 36 -8.24 1.77 -18.14
C LEU A 36 -9.46 1.32 -17.33
N LEU A 37 -9.35 0.25 -16.55
CA LEU A 37 -10.44 -0.25 -15.72
C LEU A 37 -10.86 0.76 -14.65
N GLN A 38 -9.90 1.50 -14.08
CA GLN A 38 -10.18 2.59 -13.15
C GLN A 38 -11.01 3.70 -13.78
N ASP A 39 -10.67 4.16 -15.00
CA ASP A 39 -11.44 5.18 -15.72
C ASP A 39 -12.89 4.71 -15.93
N TYR A 40 -13.09 3.50 -16.47
CA TYR A 40 -14.44 2.96 -16.66
C TYR A 40 -15.20 2.73 -15.35
N ALA A 41 -14.51 2.38 -14.26
CA ALA A 41 -15.13 2.23 -12.95
C ALA A 41 -15.58 3.60 -12.38
N TYR A 42 -14.81 4.66 -12.62
CA TYR A 42 -15.16 6.01 -12.18
C TYR A 42 -16.38 6.58 -12.91
N ARG A 43 -16.55 6.25 -14.19
CA ARG A 43 -17.72 6.65 -14.99
C ARG A 43 -19.05 6.12 -14.43
N ALA A 44 -19.03 5.09 -13.59
CA ALA A 44 -20.22 4.60 -12.90
C ALA A 44 -20.78 5.60 -11.85
N PHE A 45 -20.00 6.60 -11.44
CA PHE A 45 -20.43 7.59 -10.46
C PHE A 45 -21.18 8.75 -11.09
N VAL A 46 -22.52 8.75 -10.97
CA VAL A 46 -23.37 9.90 -11.33
C VAL A 46 -23.65 10.78 -10.11
N ARG A 47 -24.16 10.18 -9.04
CA ARG A 47 -24.44 10.82 -7.73
C ARG A 47 -23.90 9.94 -6.61
N PRO A 48 -22.57 9.88 -6.43
CA PRO A 48 -21.93 8.88 -5.59
C PRO A 48 -22.21 9.10 -4.10
N ARG A 49 -22.74 8.06 -3.45
CA ARG A 49 -22.86 7.99 -2.00
C ARG A 49 -21.67 7.27 -1.39
N THR A 50 -21.29 7.66 -0.17
CA THR A 50 -20.16 7.05 0.53
C THR A 50 -20.49 5.62 0.95
N GLY A 51 -19.64 4.67 0.63
CA GLY A 51 -19.76 3.26 1.03
C GLY A 51 -20.74 2.43 0.21
N ILE A 52 -21.28 2.98 -0.89
CA ILE A 52 -22.14 2.24 -1.82
C ILE A 52 -21.29 1.83 -3.04
N PRO A 53 -21.31 0.55 -3.45
CA PRO A 53 -20.65 0.10 -4.66
C PRO A 53 -21.48 0.47 -5.90
N TYR A 54 -20.80 0.89 -6.96
CA TYR A 54 -21.39 1.19 -8.27
C TYR A 54 -20.73 0.31 -9.32
N ASP A 55 -21.53 -0.50 -10.01
CA ASP A 55 -21.02 -1.39 -11.06
C ASP A 55 -20.71 -0.58 -12.33
N GLY A 56 -19.51 -0.81 -12.88
CA GLY A 56 -19.04 -0.16 -14.09
C GLY A 56 -19.22 -1.06 -15.31
N THR A 57 -19.28 -0.43 -16.49
CA THR A 57 -19.34 -1.14 -17.77
C THR A 57 -18.00 -1.04 -18.48
N VAL A 58 -17.44 -2.17 -18.87
CA VAL A 58 -16.17 -2.25 -19.61
C VAL A 58 -16.39 -2.04 -21.11
N PRO A 59 -15.37 -1.60 -21.87
CA PRO A 59 -15.45 -1.53 -23.32
C PRO A 59 -15.60 -2.92 -23.95
N SER A 60 -16.18 -3.00 -25.16
CA SER A 60 -16.49 -4.26 -25.85
C SER A 60 -15.30 -5.21 -26.04
N LYS A 61 -14.06 -4.68 -26.09
CA LYS A 61 -12.84 -5.49 -26.20
C LYS A 61 -12.48 -6.25 -24.91
N LEU A 62 -13.08 -5.86 -23.78
CA LEU A 62 -12.84 -6.43 -22.45
C LEU A 62 -14.10 -7.10 -21.88
N THR A 63 -15.04 -7.49 -22.75
CA THR A 63 -16.26 -8.19 -22.33
C THR A 63 -15.92 -9.42 -21.50
N GLY A 64 -16.68 -9.63 -20.42
CA GLY A 64 -16.43 -10.67 -19.42
C GLY A 64 -15.70 -10.18 -18.18
N ILE A 65 -14.96 -9.07 -18.25
CA ILE A 65 -14.41 -8.41 -17.07
C ILE A 65 -15.53 -7.66 -16.35
N LYS A 66 -15.67 -7.88 -15.03
CA LYS A 66 -16.60 -7.12 -14.17
C LYS A 66 -15.79 -6.12 -13.37
N ILE A 67 -16.28 -4.88 -13.28
CA ILE A 67 -15.67 -3.83 -12.47
C ILE A 67 -16.71 -3.15 -11.60
N ALA A 68 -16.28 -2.67 -10.44
CA ALA A 68 -17.11 -1.84 -9.58
C ALA A 68 -16.24 -0.80 -8.86
N ALA A 69 -16.86 0.29 -8.43
CA ALA A 69 -16.21 1.34 -7.67
C ALA A 69 -17.00 1.68 -6.41
N MET A 70 -16.32 1.78 -5.27
CA MET A 70 -16.90 2.24 -4.02
C MET A 70 -16.13 3.44 -3.50
N ARG A 71 -16.80 4.59 -3.36
CA ARG A 71 -16.20 5.81 -2.81
C ARG A 71 -16.34 5.85 -1.29
N LEU A 72 -15.26 6.09 -0.57
CA LEU A 72 -15.20 6.14 0.88
C LEU A 72 -14.47 7.41 1.36
N ARG A 73 -14.74 7.85 2.59
CA ARG A 73 -13.81 8.74 3.30
C ARG A 73 -12.70 7.89 3.90
N SER A 74 -11.45 8.32 3.84
CA SER A 74 -10.30 7.57 4.39
C SER A 74 -10.45 7.27 5.88
N GLY A 75 -10.99 8.23 6.65
CA GLY A 75 -11.31 8.02 8.07
C GLY A 75 -12.46 7.03 8.32
N SER A 76 -13.40 6.86 7.38
CA SER A 76 -14.45 5.84 7.48
C SER A 76 -13.90 4.46 7.15
N LEU A 77 -13.08 4.33 6.10
CA LEU A 77 -12.38 3.10 5.76
C LEU A 77 -11.57 2.59 6.97
N ARG A 78 -10.77 3.46 7.61
CA ARG A 78 -9.99 3.10 8.79
C ARG A 78 -10.84 2.67 9.98
N ARG A 79 -11.90 3.41 10.32
CA ARG A 79 -12.67 3.17 11.56
C ARG A 79 -13.68 2.04 11.43
N LYS A 80 -14.29 1.89 10.25
CA LYS A 80 -15.43 0.98 10.04
C LYS A 80 -15.08 -0.22 9.18
N GLY A 81 -14.06 -0.13 8.32
CA GLY A 81 -13.84 -1.13 7.27
C GLY A 81 -15.00 -1.16 6.28
N VAL A 82 -15.07 -2.24 5.51
CA VAL A 82 -16.20 -2.61 4.65
C VAL A 82 -16.42 -4.12 4.82
N PRO A 83 -17.42 -4.55 5.60
CA PRO A 83 -17.60 -5.97 5.92
C PRO A 83 -17.71 -6.88 4.70
N MET A 84 -18.34 -6.38 3.63
CA MET A 84 -18.49 -7.09 2.36
C MET A 84 -18.50 -6.09 1.21
N TYR A 85 -17.54 -6.20 0.31
CA TYR A 85 -17.46 -5.49 -0.96
C TYR A 85 -17.17 -6.50 -2.07
N LYS A 86 -18.23 -6.97 -2.73
CA LYS A 86 -18.16 -8.12 -3.65
C LYS A 86 -17.51 -9.30 -2.90
N GLU A 87 -16.41 -9.87 -3.39
CA GLU A 87 -15.71 -10.99 -2.75
C GLU A 87 -14.76 -10.55 -1.61
N PHE A 88 -14.59 -9.25 -1.37
CA PHE A 88 -13.61 -8.71 -0.42
C PHE A 88 -14.27 -8.31 0.92
N GLY A 89 -13.81 -8.86 2.03
CA GLY A 89 -14.05 -8.30 3.35
C GLY A 89 -12.86 -7.45 3.80
N ILE A 90 -13.13 -6.16 4.00
CA ILE A 90 -12.14 -5.15 4.34
C ILE A 90 -12.28 -4.84 5.84
N PRO A 91 -11.30 -5.21 6.68
CA PRO A 91 -11.41 -5.04 8.11
C PRO A 91 -11.26 -3.56 8.52
N LYS A 92 -11.50 -3.30 9.81
CA LYS A 92 -11.11 -2.04 10.44
C LYS A 92 -9.59 -1.94 10.48
N GLY A 93 -9.05 -0.72 10.58
CA GLY A 93 -7.61 -0.48 10.68
C GLY A 93 -6.87 -0.32 9.34
N VAL A 94 -7.60 -0.42 8.21
CA VAL A 94 -7.07 -0.18 6.87
C VAL A 94 -6.83 1.31 6.65
N MET A 95 -5.60 1.68 6.31
CA MET A 95 -5.17 3.08 6.13
C MET A 95 -4.55 3.29 4.76
N VAL A 96 -4.89 4.40 4.11
CA VAL A 96 -4.17 4.86 2.92
C VAL A 96 -2.88 5.56 3.36
N VAL A 97 -1.73 5.07 2.90
CA VAL A 97 -0.40 5.58 3.28
C VAL A 97 -0.24 7.03 2.83
N GLN A 98 -0.57 7.32 1.58
CA GLN A 98 -0.67 8.68 1.06
C GLN A 98 -2.04 9.25 1.39
N TYR A 99 -2.16 9.95 2.51
CA TYR A 99 -3.45 10.44 2.98
C TYR A 99 -4.16 11.29 1.93
N VAL A 100 -5.39 10.89 1.61
CA VAL A 100 -6.37 11.64 0.81
C VAL A 100 -7.67 11.72 1.60
N GLU A 101 -8.49 12.75 1.41
CA GLU A 101 -9.76 12.86 2.16
C GLU A 101 -10.75 11.75 1.77
N ARG A 102 -10.83 11.47 0.47
CA ARG A 102 -11.71 10.46 -0.12
C ARG A 102 -10.92 9.53 -1.03
N VAL A 103 -11.23 8.25 -0.92
CA VAL A 103 -10.63 7.15 -1.67
C VAL A 103 -11.72 6.42 -2.46
N VAL A 104 -11.40 5.95 -3.66
CA VAL A 104 -12.22 4.96 -4.36
C VAL A 104 -11.51 3.62 -4.28
N LEU A 105 -12.23 2.59 -3.87
CA LEU A 105 -11.79 1.21 -4.03
C LEU A 105 -12.37 0.67 -5.32
N VAL A 106 -11.51 0.39 -6.30
CA VAL A 106 -11.87 -0.21 -7.58
C VAL A 106 -11.74 -1.71 -7.44
N TYR A 107 -12.86 -2.39 -7.62
CA TYR A 107 -12.97 -3.83 -7.74
C TYR A 107 -12.83 -4.23 -9.20
N GLN A 108 -12.12 -5.32 -9.45
CA GLN A 108 -11.97 -5.92 -10.76
C GLN A 108 -12.15 -7.44 -10.63
N ASN A 109 -12.83 -8.06 -11.59
CA ASN A 109 -12.86 -9.50 -11.76
C ASN A 109 -12.61 -9.80 -13.23
N LEU A 110 -11.45 -10.40 -13.49
CA LEU A 110 -10.95 -10.58 -14.84
C LEU A 110 -11.60 -11.77 -15.56
N GLY A 111 -12.29 -12.66 -14.83
CA GLY A 111 -12.92 -13.84 -15.43
C GLY A 111 -11.94 -14.63 -16.30
N ASN A 112 -12.33 -14.89 -17.55
CA ASN A 112 -11.52 -15.64 -18.52
C ASN A 112 -10.23 -14.91 -18.95
N TRP A 113 -10.10 -13.61 -18.66
CA TRP A 113 -8.92 -12.82 -18.98
C TRP A 113 -7.77 -13.02 -17.98
N SER A 114 -7.99 -13.79 -16.92
CA SER A 114 -7.02 -14.05 -15.86
C SER A 114 -5.67 -14.52 -16.40
N LEU A 115 -5.66 -15.59 -17.21
CA LEU A 115 -4.43 -16.14 -17.79
C LEU A 115 -3.76 -15.20 -18.80
N THR A 116 -4.54 -14.32 -19.44
CA THR A 116 -4.02 -13.36 -20.43
C THR A 116 -3.22 -12.24 -19.77
N TYR A 117 -3.71 -11.71 -18.64
CA TYR A 117 -3.07 -10.59 -17.95
C TYR A 117 -2.12 -11.01 -16.82
N TYR A 118 -2.36 -12.18 -16.22
CA TYR A 118 -1.54 -12.75 -15.16
C TYR A 118 -1.08 -14.15 -15.58
N PRO A 119 -0.16 -14.27 -16.56
CA PRO A 119 0.41 -15.56 -16.89
C PRO A 119 1.26 -16.06 -15.71
N LEU A 120 0.96 -17.26 -15.21
CA LEU A 120 1.65 -17.87 -14.08
C LEU A 120 2.14 -19.29 -14.45
N PRO A 121 3.36 -19.42 -15.00
CA PRO A 121 3.87 -20.72 -15.47
C PRO A 121 4.03 -21.72 -14.30
N GLY A 122 3.71 -22.99 -14.57
CA GLY A 122 3.73 -24.05 -13.56
C GLY A 122 2.48 -24.11 -12.67
N TYR A 123 1.52 -23.21 -12.87
CA TYR A 123 0.29 -23.16 -12.10
C TYR A 123 -0.94 -23.12 -13.02
N SER A 124 -2.04 -23.67 -12.53
CA SER A 124 -3.37 -23.60 -13.14
C SER A 124 -4.29 -22.76 -12.26
N TYR A 125 -5.10 -21.89 -12.88
CA TYR A 125 -6.06 -21.06 -12.16
C TYR A 125 -7.30 -21.89 -11.80
N LEU A 126 -7.63 -21.93 -10.50
CA LEU A 126 -8.85 -22.55 -9.98
C LEU A 126 -9.97 -21.54 -9.80
N ALA A 127 -9.64 -20.24 -9.74
CA ALA A 127 -10.60 -19.15 -9.64
C ALA A 127 -10.16 -18.00 -10.58
N PRO A 128 -11.05 -17.05 -10.94
CA PRO A 128 -10.63 -15.87 -11.69
C PRO A 128 -9.71 -14.97 -10.83
N VAL A 129 -8.95 -14.11 -11.49
CA VAL A 129 -8.16 -13.06 -10.84
C VAL A 129 -9.09 -11.93 -10.43
N LEU A 130 -9.09 -11.61 -9.14
CA LEU A 130 -9.82 -10.52 -8.52
C LEU A 130 -8.85 -9.40 -8.14
N GLY A 131 -9.15 -8.15 -8.50
CA GLY A 131 -8.35 -6.98 -8.18
C GLY A 131 -9.05 -6.08 -7.16
N LEU A 132 -8.28 -5.55 -6.21
CA LEU A 132 -8.72 -4.47 -5.32
C LEU A 132 -7.63 -3.40 -5.25
N LEU A 133 -7.92 -2.24 -5.83
CA LEU A 133 -6.98 -1.12 -5.93
C LEU A 133 -7.60 0.16 -5.39
N ALA A 134 -6.78 1.01 -4.76
CA ALA A 134 -7.22 2.27 -4.18
C ALA A 134 -6.73 3.47 -4.99
N TYR A 135 -7.62 4.44 -5.19
CA TYR A 135 -7.34 5.65 -5.97
C TYR A 135 -7.89 6.90 -5.29
N ASN A 136 -7.34 8.06 -5.64
CA ASN A 136 -7.80 9.33 -5.12
C ASN A 136 -9.19 9.68 -5.66
N ALA A 137 -10.12 10.06 -4.79
CA ALA A 137 -11.50 10.37 -5.12
C ALA A 137 -11.87 11.87 -5.05
N SER A 138 -10.86 12.75 -5.08
CA SER A 138 -11.06 14.20 -5.15
C SER A 138 -11.65 14.64 -6.49
N ASN A 139 -11.19 14.04 -7.59
CA ASN A 139 -11.71 14.26 -8.93
C ASN A 139 -12.11 12.93 -9.56
N LEU A 140 -13.41 12.68 -9.71
CA LEU A 140 -13.95 11.44 -10.29
C LEU A 140 -13.94 11.44 -11.83
N SER A 141 -13.52 12.53 -12.46
CA SER A 141 -13.32 12.63 -13.90
C SER A 141 -11.83 12.55 -14.28
N ALA A 142 -10.93 12.40 -13.29
CA ALA A 142 -9.50 12.26 -13.54
C ALA A 142 -9.18 10.85 -14.05
N THR A 143 -8.29 10.80 -15.06
CA THR A 143 -7.75 9.57 -15.65
C THR A 143 -6.28 9.42 -15.28
N ASN A 144 -5.72 8.22 -15.47
CA ASN A 144 -4.31 7.91 -15.19
C ASN A 144 -3.90 8.26 -13.75
N LEU A 145 -4.79 8.00 -12.79
CA LEU A 145 -4.50 8.23 -11.39
C LEU A 145 -3.45 7.23 -10.88
N PRO A 146 -2.49 7.67 -10.06
CA PRO A 146 -1.58 6.75 -9.41
C PRO A 146 -2.34 5.87 -8.41
N VAL A 147 -1.90 4.61 -8.29
CA VAL A 147 -2.44 3.70 -7.28
C VAL A 147 -1.96 4.15 -5.91
N LEU A 148 -2.90 4.34 -4.98
CA LEU A 148 -2.61 4.66 -3.58
C LEU A 148 -2.24 3.39 -2.84
N ASN A 149 -1.23 3.46 -1.97
CA ASN A 149 -0.85 2.32 -1.14
C ASN A 149 -1.74 2.25 0.09
N ILE A 150 -2.20 1.05 0.40
CA ILE A 150 -2.91 0.73 1.62
C ILE A 150 -1.98 -0.03 2.58
N SER A 151 -2.04 0.34 3.86
CA SER A 151 -1.49 -0.40 4.98
C SER A 151 -2.61 -1.01 5.81
N VAL A 152 -2.45 -2.26 6.20
CA VAL A 152 -3.44 -3.04 6.95
C VAL A 152 -2.88 -3.37 8.32
N HIS A 153 -3.42 -2.72 9.35
CA HIS A 153 -3.06 -2.97 10.76
C HIS A 153 -4.17 -3.76 11.45
N GLY A 154 -3.81 -4.81 12.18
CA GLY A 154 -4.78 -5.71 12.84
C GLY A 154 -5.14 -6.90 11.96
N ASP A 155 -6.43 -7.10 11.70
CA ASP A 155 -6.91 -8.24 10.90
C ASP A 155 -6.53 -8.08 9.41
N PRO A 156 -6.20 -9.17 8.71
CA PRO A 156 -5.96 -9.14 7.26
C PRO A 156 -7.28 -8.93 6.48
N LEU A 157 -7.17 -8.47 5.23
CA LEU A 157 -8.28 -8.57 4.28
C LEU A 157 -8.57 -10.04 4.05
N ASN A 158 -9.85 -10.37 3.90
CA ASN A 158 -10.29 -11.67 3.42
C ASN A 158 -10.87 -11.55 2.01
N ILE A 159 -10.70 -12.61 1.24
CA ILE A 159 -11.15 -12.71 -0.14
C ILE A 159 -11.82 -14.06 -0.29
N THR A 160 -13.14 -14.06 -0.47
CA THR A 160 -13.94 -15.27 -0.55
C THR A 160 -14.31 -15.54 -2.00
N PHE A 161 -13.73 -16.58 -2.57
CA PHE A 161 -14.02 -16.99 -3.94
C PHE A 161 -15.28 -17.87 -3.96
N PRO A 162 -16.35 -17.50 -4.68
CA PRO A 162 -17.58 -18.28 -4.71
C PRO A 162 -17.42 -19.57 -5.54
N ASP A 163 -16.73 -19.47 -6.68
CA ASP A 163 -16.64 -20.53 -7.68
C ASP A 163 -15.18 -20.99 -7.84
N VAL A 164 -14.72 -21.86 -6.95
CA VAL A 164 -13.37 -22.45 -6.99
C VAL A 164 -13.42 -23.83 -7.62
N GLN A 165 -12.67 -24.04 -8.70
CA GLN A 165 -12.52 -25.33 -9.35
C GLN A 165 -11.75 -26.31 -8.46
N SER A 166 -12.05 -27.59 -8.59
CA SER A 166 -11.31 -28.64 -7.88
C SER A 166 -9.86 -28.68 -8.34
N ALA A 167 -8.92 -28.75 -7.39
CA ALA A 167 -7.51 -28.92 -7.71
C ALA A 167 -7.28 -30.28 -8.41
N PRO A 168 -6.30 -30.37 -9.33
CA PRO A 168 -5.87 -31.64 -9.90
C PRO A 168 -5.48 -32.65 -8.81
N VAL A 169 -5.70 -33.94 -9.07
CA VAL A 169 -5.36 -35.00 -8.13
C VAL A 169 -3.87 -34.94 -7.78
N GLY A 170 -3.56 -34.84 -6.48
CA GLY A 170 -2.19 -34.73 -5.99
C GLY A 170 -1.65 -33.30 -5.90
N SER A 171 -2.40 -32.29 -6.35
CA SER A 171 -2.03 -30.88 -6.23
C SER A 171 -2.72 -30.21 -5.05
N VAL A 172 -2.04 -29.26 -4.41
CA VAL A 172 -2.57 -28.44 -3.31
C VAL A 172 -2.94 -27.05 -3.84
N ALA A 173 -4.15 -26.61 -3.55
CA ALA A 173 -4.60 -25.25 -3.87
C ALA A 173 -3.85 -24.22 -3.00
N LYS A 174 -3.39 -23.13 -3.63
CA LYS A 174 -2.68 -22.02 -2.99
C LYS A 174 -3.35 -20.70 -3.39
N CYS A 175 -3.40 -19.77 -2.46
CA CYS A 175 -3.67 -18.38 -2.76
C CYS A 175 -2.45 -17.78 -3.47
N VAL A 176 -2.69 -16.99 -4.51
CA VAL A 176 -1.66 -16.17 -5.14
C VAL A 176 -2.06 -14.70 -5.05
N VAL A 177 -1.10 -13.87 -4.65
CA VAL A 177 -1.20 -12.41 -4.65
C VAL A 177 -0.18 -11.86 -5.63
N PHE A 178 -0.63 -11.06 -6.58
CA PHE A 178 0.22 -10.22 -7.40
C PHE A 178 0.28 -8.84 -6.77
N ASP A 179 1.48 -8.43 -6.36
CA ASP A 179 1.69 -7.10 -5.81
C ASP A 179 1.50 -6.02 -6.89
N LEU A 180 1.67 -4.74 -6.52
CA LEU A 180 1.53 -3.62 -7.47
C LEU A 180 2.60 -3.63 -8.58
N GLN A 181 3.64 -4.46 -8.46
CA GLN A 181 4.66 -4.69 -9.48
C GLN A 181 4.38 -5.95 -10.31
N GLY A 182 3.24 -6.63 -10.08
CA GLY A 182 2.85 -7.85 -10.77
C GLY A 182 3.64 -9.09 -10.31
N ARG A 183 4.37 -9.03 -9.20
CA ARG A 183 5.15 -10.17 -8.70
C ARG A 183 4.24 -11.09 -7.87
N PRO A 184 4.26 -12.40 -8.15
CA PRO A 184 3.44 -13.36 -7.41
C PRO A 184 4.05 -13.67 -6.04
N ASN A 185 3.19 -13.79 -5.04
CA ASN A 185 3.48 -14.35 -3.73
C ASN A 185 2.38 -15.34 -3.36
N PHE A 186 2.74 -16.42 -2.67
CA PHE A 186 1.85 -17.54 -2.39
C PHE A 186 1.56 -17.66 -0.90
N SER A 187 0.34 -18.10 -0.58
CA SER A 187 -0.07 -18.45 0.77
C SER A 187 -1.09 -19.60 0.75
N ASP A 188 -1.37 -20.16 1.91
CA ASP A 188 -2.33 -21.26 2.04
C ASP A 188 -3.78 -20.76 1.87
N VAL A 189 -4.62 -21.61 1.27
CA VAL A 189 -6.06 -21.36 1.16
C VAL A 189 -6.73 -21.76 2.48
N SER A 190 -7.55 -20.88 3.03
CA SER A 190 -8.37 -21.13 4.20
C SER A 190 -9.76 -21.61 3.79
N SER A 191 -10.29 -22.63 4.46
CA SER A 191 -11.63 -23.19 4.22
C SER A 191 -11.92 -23.57 2.74
N GLY A 192 -10.88 -23.85 1.96
CA GLY A 192 -10.98 -24.26 0.55
C GLY A 192 -11.27 -23.14 -0.46
N ASN A 193 -11.68 -21.96 -0.02
CA ASN A 193 -12.06 -20.86 -0.93
C ASN A 193 -11.77 -19.45 -0.41
N VAL A 194 -11.07 -19.29 0.72
CA VAL A 194 -10.76 -18.00 1.32
C VAL A 194 -9.26 -17.73 1.30
N CYS A 195 -8.89 -16.53 0.85
CA CYS A 195 -7.52 -16.02 0.92
C CYS A 195 -7.42 -14.85 1.88
N PHE A 196 -6.35 -14.82 2.68
CA PHE A 196 -6.04 -13.70 3.58
C PHE A 196 -4.81 -12.93 3.10
N THR A 197 -4.89 -11.61 3.12
CA THR A 197 -3.79 -10.74 2.69
C THR A 197 -3.70 -9.47 3.51
N ARG A 198 -2.49 -8.92 3.64
CA ARG A 198 -2.24 -7.58 4.20
C ARG A 198 -1.89 -6.55 3.14
N GLN A 199 -1.86 -6.96 1.89
CA GLN A 199 -1.49 -6.15 0.74
C GLN A 199 -2.69 -6.01 -0.18
N GLN A 200 -2.75 -4.88 -0.88
CA GLN A 200 -3.63 -4.70 -2.03
C GLN A 200 -2.96 -5.26 -3.30
N GLY A 201 -3.74 -5.47 -4.36
CA GLY A 201 -3.23 -6.01 -5.62
C GLY A 201 -4.28 -6.86 -6.31
N HIS A 202 -3.81 -7.93 -6.95
CA HIS A 202 -4.64 -8.90 -7.66
C HIS A 202 -4.45 -10.30 -7.07
N PHE A 203 -5.53 -11.05 -6.98
CA PHE A 203 -5.64 -12.22 -6.13
C PHE A 203 -6.32 -13.35 -6.88
N SER A 204 -5.87 -14.58 -6.65
CA SER A 204 -6.56 -15.76 -7.16
C SER A 204 -6.24 -17.01 -6.33
N ILE A 205 -6.89 -18.11 -6.66
CA ILE A 205 -6.55 -19.44 -6.17
C ILE A 205 -6.02 -20.24 -7.35
N VAL A 206 -4.86 -20.87 -7.14
CA VAL A 206 -4.15 -21.66 -8.16
C VAL A 206 -3.76 -23.02 -7.59
N ALA A 207 -3.52 -23.99 -8.46
CA ALA A 207 -2.88 -25.25 -8.10
C ALA A 207 -1.66 -25.49 -8.96
N GLU A 208 -0.62 -26.09 -8.38
CA GLU A 208 0.55 -26.52 -9.13
C GLU A 208 0.10 -27.48 -10.24
N SER A 209 0.46 -27.14 -11.47
CA SER A 209 0.28 -28.05 -12.58
C SER A 209 1.29 -29.17 -12.42
N PRO A 210 0.89 -30.45 -12.44
CA PRO A 210 1.85 -31.52 -12.56
C PRO A 210 2.71 -31.24 -13.80
N ALA A 211 4.04 -31.29 -13.63
CA ALA A 211 4.94 -31.21 -14.78
C ALA A 211 4.54 -32.32 -15.77
N PRO A 212 4.57 -32.07 -17.09
CA PRO A 212 4.43 -33.16 -18.04
C PRO A 212 5.48 -34.22 -17.69
N SER A 213 5.01 -35.39 -17.26
CA SER A 213 5.88 -36.49 -16.87
C SER A 213 6.86 -36.76 -18.01
N PRO A 214 8.18 -36.77 -17.78
CA PRO A 214 9.12 -37.07 -18.85
C PRO A 214 8.76 -38.43 -19.44
N ALA A 215 8.60 -38.47 -20.78
CA ALA A 215 8.36 -39.71 -21.48
C ALA A 215 9.42 -40.75 -21.09
N PRO A 216 9.06 -42.04 -20.92
CA PRO A 216 10.00 -43.06 -20.47
C PRO A 216 11.14 -43.19 -21.48
N VAL A 217 12.32 -42.74 -21.07
CA VAL A 217 13.55 -42.93 -21.84
C VAL A 217 13.89 -44.41 -21.79
N SER A 218 13.83 -45.07 -22.95
CA SER A 218 14.23 -46.47 -23.12
C SER A 218 15.74 -46.62 -22.92
N PRO A 219 16.22 -47.75 -22.37
CA PRO A 219 17.63 -47.92 -22.01
C PRO A 219 18.47 -48.35 -23.21
N THR A 220 19.70 -47.88 -23.30
CA THR A 220 20.73 -48.43 -24.21
C THR A 220 22.10 -48.31 -23.51
N PRO A 221 23.01 -49.29 -23.67
CA PRO A 221 23.88 -49.77 -22.58
C PRO A 221 25.25 -49.08 -22.48
N SER A 222 25.83 -49.20 -21.28
CA SER A 222 27.23 -48.96 -20.93
C SER A 222 28.16 -50.06 -21.44
N PRO A 223 29.49 -49.81 -21.52
CA PRO A 223 30.44 -50.39 -20.52
C PRO A 223 31.73 -49.52 -20.31
N PRO A 224 32.79 -49.97 -19.59
CA PRO A 224 32.89 -50.06 -18.13
C PRO A 224 34.15 -49.35 -17.50
N ASN A 225 34.08 -49.19 -16.17
CA ASN A 225 35.09 -48.92 -15.13
C ASN A 225 36.61 -48.99 -15.46
N VAL A 226 37.39 -48.04 -14.91
CA VAL A 226 38.57 -48.27 -14.03
C VAL A 226 38.82 -47.01 -13.15
N GLY A 227 38.97 -47.16 -11.82
CA GLY A 227 39.40 -46.09 -10.88
C GLY A 227 40.94 -45.96 -10.80
N PRO A 228 41.58 -45.40 -9.74
CA PRO A 228 41.08 -44.68 -8.56
C PRO A 228 41.78 -43.30 -8.32
N ALA A 229 41.36 -42.56 -7.29
CA ALA A 229 41.96 -41.31 -6.81
C ALA A 229 43.39 -41.48 -6.25
N PRO A 230 44.21 -40.40 -6.17
CA PRO A 230 44.39 -39.78 -4.85
C PRO A 230 44.55 -38.24 -4.86
N SER A 231 44.55 -37.73 -3.63
CA SER A 231 44.64 -36.35 -3.16
C SER A 231 45.99 -35.65 -3.43
N GLY A 232 45.96 -34.32 -3.56
CA GLY A 232 47.17 -33.51 -3.71
C GLY A 232 46.92 -32.03 -3.41
N ARG A 233 47.32 -31.62 -2.20
CA ARG A 233 47.23 -30.27 -1.63
C ARG A 233 48.32 -29.38 -2.23
N GLY A 234 47.96 -28.29 -2.91
CA GLY A 234 48.90 -27.34 -3.51
C GLY A 234 48.66 -25.90 -3.05
N LYS A 235 49.43 -25.49 -2.04
CA LYS A 235 49.46 -24.14 -1.44
C LYS A 235 50.21 -23.17 -2.37
N LYS A 236 49.63 -22.01 -2.70
CA LYS A 236 50.41 -20.83 -3.12
C LYS A 236 49.92 -19.56 -2.43
N SER A 237 50.88 -18.97 -1.73
CA SER A 237 50.88 -17.73 -1.00
C SER A 237 50.72 -16.49 -1.88
N SER A 238 50.13 -15.44 -1.34
CA SER A 238 50.49 -14.07 -1.68
C SER A 238 50.29 -13.16 -0.46
N LYS A 239 51.18 -12.19 -0.33
CA LYS A 239 51.58 -11.49 0.88
C LYS A 239 50.63 -10.36 1.26
N LYS A 240 50.63 -10.07 2.56
CA LYS A 240 50.15 -8.84 3.21
C LYS A 240 50.64 -7.60 2.46
N VAL A 241 49.75 -6.62 2.31
CA VAL A 241 50.07 -5.21 2.58
C VAL A 241 48.93 -4.64 3.42
N GLY A 242 49.27 -4.16 4.61
CA GLY A 242 48.37 -3.47 5.52
C GLY A 242 48.57 -1.96 5.47
N ILE A 243 47.79 -1.31 6.33
CA ILE A 243 47.85 0.10 6.76
C ILE A 243 47.09 1.08 5.85
N ILE A 244 45.76 1.16 6.02
CA ILE A 244 45.00 2.40 6.28
C ILE A 244 43.75 2.04 7.12
N VAL A 245 43.93 1.41 8.29
CA VAL A 245 42.82 1.17 9.24
C VAL A 245 43.13 1.94 10.51
N GLY A 246 42.74 3.20 10.51
CA GLY A 246 42.89 4.10 11.65
C GLY A 246 42.01 5.35 11.57
N SER A 247 41.63 5.77 10.36
CA SER A 247 40.81 6.99 10.18
C SER A 247 39.33 6.72 9.87
N VAL A 248 39.00 5.57 9.27
CA VAL A 248 37.60 5.27 8.85
C VAL A 248 36.71 4.83 10.02
N LEU A 249 37.22 4.05 10.98
CA LEU A 249 36.43 3.65 12.16
C LEU A 249 36.13 4.83 13.09
N GLY A 250 37.09 5.74 13.28
CA GLY A 250 36.91 6.94 14.10
C GLY A 250 35.92 7.92 13.47
N GLY A 251 36.02 8.16 12.16
CA GLY A 251 35.07 8.99 11.42
C GLY A 251 33.65 8.42 11.43
N LEU A 252 33.49 7.10 11.34
CA LEU A 252 32.19 6.44 11.39
C LEU A 252 31.54 6.59 12.78
N LEU A 253 32.31 6.37 13.86
CA LEU A 253 31.84 6.54 15.23
C LEU A 253 31.46 8.00 15.53
N LEU A 254 32.28 8.96 15.10
CA LEU A 254 32.00 10.38 15.30
C LEU A 254 30.77 10.84 14.49
N SER A 255 30.60 10.30 13.27
CA SER A 255 29.44 10.59 12.42
C SER A 255 28.14 10.04 13.00
N VAL A 256 28.16 8.82 13.54
CA VAL A 256 27.01 8.22 14.23
C VAL A 256 26.64 9.04 15.46
N PHE A 257 27.64 9.45 16.25
CA PHE A 257 27.42 10.28 17.44
C PHE A 257 26.83 11.65 17.09
N LEU A 258 27.35 12.31 16.06
CA LEU A 258 26.85 13.60 15.62
C LEU A 258 25.42 13.52 15.07
N SER A 259 25.12 12.47 14.27
CA SER A 259 23.77 12.19 13.79
C SER A 259 22.79 12.00 14.96
N PHE A 260 23.21 11.30 16.00
CA PHE A 260 22.40 11.06 17.18
C PHE A 260 22.11 12.33 17.97
N LEU A 261 23.11 13.20 18.16
CA LEU A 261 22.94 14.51 18.79
C LEU A 261 21.95 15.39 18.02
N VAL A 262 22.00 15.39 16.69
CA VAL A 262 21.05 16.17 15.84
C VAL A 262 19.63 15.62 15.99
N LEU A 263 19.45 14.30 15.94
CA LEU A 263 18.14 13.67 16.15
C LEU A 263 17.57 13.98 17.53
N TRP A 264 18.41 13.97 18.57
CA TRP A 264 18.03 14.37 19.92
C TRP A 264 17.65 15.85 20.01
N ALA A 265 18.43 16.75 19.43
CA ALA A 265 18.09 18.17 19.40
C ALA A 265 16.75 18.42 18.68
N HIS A 266 16.49 17.71 17.58
CA HIS A 266 15.19 17.75 16.90
C HIS A 266 14.06 17.24 17.79
N LYS A 267 14.23 16.09 18.46
CA LYS A 267 13.23 15.55 19.39
C LYS A 267 12.99 16.48 20.58
N LEU A 268 14.03 17.11 21.12
CA LEU A 268 13.92 18.10 22.19
C LEU A 268 13.21 19.37 21.72
N LYS A 269 13.50 19.86 20.51
CA LYS A 269 12.81 21.00 19.90
C LYS A 269 11.32 20.69 19.67
N GLN A 270 11.00 19.48 19.23
CA GLN A 270 9.62 19.02 19.08
C GLN A 270 8.90 18.93 20.43
N ARG A 271 9.56 18.40 21.47
CA ARG A 271 9.01 18.39 22.84
C ARG A 271 8.79 19.79 23.38
N LYS A 272 9.73 20.72 23.19
CA LYS A 272 9.57 22.13 23.57
C LYS A 272 8.40 22.80 22.84
N LYS A 273 8.21 22.53 21.54
CA LYS A 273 7.03 23.01 20.79
C LYS A 273 5.73 22.44 21.35
N MET A 274 5.71 21.16 21.72
CA MET A 274 4.54 20.53 22.34
C MET A 274 4.19 21.19 23.68
N GLN A 275 5.19 21.44 24.53
CA GLN A 275 5.00 22.15 25.81
C GLN A 275 4.55 23.60 25.64
N GLN A 276 5.01 24.28 24.58
CA GLN A 276 4.51 25.63 24.24
C GLN A 276 3.05 25.58 23.79
N MET A 277 2.65 24.55 23.03
CA MET A 277 1.26 24.35 22.62
C MET A 277 0.36 23.99 23.81
N GLU A 278 0.85 23.22 24.77
CA GLU A 278 0.13 22.90 26.01
C GLU A 278 -0.09 24.17 26.86
N ARG A 279 0.94 25.00 27.07
CA ARG A 279 0.78 26.29 27.76
C ARG A 279 -0.15 27.26 27.04
N ALA A 280 -0.11 27.30 25.71
CA ALA A 280 -1.01 28.15 24.94
C ALA A 280 -2.48 27.68 25.01
N ALA A 281 -2.72 26.38 25.21
CA ALA A 281 -4.06 25.84 25.43
C ALA A 281 -4.60 26.17 26.84
N GLU A 282 -3.72 26.28 27.83
CA GLU A 282 -4.09 26.65 29.22
C GLU A 282 -4.31 28.18 29.39
N VAL A 283 -3.73 28.99 28.50
CA VAL A 283 -3.90 30.46 28.45
C VAL A 283 -5.08 30.87 27.55
N GLY A 284 -5.70 29.93 26.81
CA GLY A 284 -6.93 30.21 26.08
C GLY A 284 -8.06 30.57 27.04
N GLU A 285 -8.63 31.77 26.89
CA GLU A 285 -9.71 32.29 27.73
C GLU A 285 -10.80 31.24 27.99
N SER A 286 -11.11 31.02 29.27
CA SER A 286 -12.18 30.13 29.68
C SER A 286 -13.51 30.63 29.14
N LEU A 287 -14.03 29.99 28.10
CA LEU A 287 -15.40 30.19 27.65
C LEU A 287 -16.33 30.05 28.86
N GLN A 288 -17.09 31.11 29.18
CA GLN A 288 -18.04 31.11 30.29
C GLN A 288 -18.98 29.92 30.18
N MET A 289 -18.83 28.97 31.10
CA MET A 289 -19.73 27.83 31.24
C MET A 289 -20.91 28.25 32.11
N THR A 290 -22.12 28.15 31.57
CA THR A 290 -23.34 28.32 32.37
C THR A 290 -23.92 26.95 32.69
N SER A 291 -24.43 26.75 33.91
CA SER A 291 -25.13 25.50 34.24
C SER A 291 -26.57 25.61 33.80
N VAL A 292 -27.04 24.66 32.99
CA VAL A 292 -28.45 24.48 32.68
C VAL A 292 -28.88 23.16 33.31
N GLY A 293 -29.58 23.26 34.46
CA GLY A 293 -29.90 22.09 35.29
C GLY A 293 -28.63 21.42 35.85
N GLU A 294 -28.55 20.08 35.77
CA GLU A 294 -27.38 19.31 36.24
C GLU A 294 -26.21 19.26 35.25
N THR A 295 -26.35 19.89 34.07
CA THR A 295 -25.32 19.84 33.02
C THR A 295 -24.70 21.22 32.77
N LYS A 296 -23.36 21.27 32.69
CA LYS A 296 -22.62 22.48 32.30
C LYS A 296 -22.27 22.43 30.81
N ALA A 297 -22.59 23.50 30.09
CA ALA A 297 -22.32 23.64 28.66
C ALA A 297 -21.81 25.06 28.33
N PRO A 298 -21.03 25.23 27.25
CA PRO A 298 -20.49 26.52 26.84
C PRO A 298 -21.61 27.45 26.34
N ALA A 299 -21.70 28.66 26.88
CA ALA A 299 -22.69 29.65 26.47
C ALA A 299 -22.16 30.54 25.35
N ALA A 300 -22.83 30.54 24.19
CA ALA A 300 -22.60 31.53 23.14
C ALA A 300 -23.43 32.78 23.44
N MET A 301 -22.82 33.97 23.44
CA MET A 301 -23.53 35.23 23.65
C MET A 301 -24.44 35.51 22.45
N VAL A 302 -25.75 35.33 22.63
CA VAL A 302 -26.76 35.54 21.58
C VAL A 302 -26.98 37.04 21.41
N THR A 303 -26.51 37.63 20.32
CA THR A 303 -26.91 38.98 19.91
C THR A 303 -28.31 38.88 19.28
N ARG A 304 -29.34 39.30 20.03
CA ARG A 304 -30.73 39.33 19.56
C ARG A 304 -30.98 40.67 18.84
N THR A 305 -31.11 40.65 17.52
CA THR A 305 -31.61 41.82 16.78
C THR A 305 -33.13 41.89 16.92
N GLN A 306 -33.66 43.08 17.21
CA GLN A 306 -35.09 43.33 17.34
C GLN A 306 -35.67 43.65 15.95
N PRO A 307 -36.74 42.97 15.49
CA PRO A 307 -37.39 43.35 14.24
C PRO A 307 -38.24 44.61 14.44
N THR A 308 -38.06 45.61 13.59
CA THR A 308 -38.90 46.81 13.48
C THR A 308 -40.11 46.51 12.59
N LEU A 309 -41.31 46.77 13.12
CA LEU A 309 -42.60 46.60 12.45
C LEU A 309 -42.95 47.91 11.73
N GLU A 310 -43.02 47.90 10.40
CA GLU A 310 -43.53 49.03 9.61
C GLU A 310 -45.06 48.95 9.55
N ASN A 311 -45.74 49.99 10.03
CA ASN A 311 -47.18 50.17 9.90
C ASN A 311 -47.41 51.55 9.29
N GLU A 312 -47.75 51.61 8.01
CA GLU A 312 -48.42 52.77 7.41
C GLU A 312 -49.82 52.32 6.95
N TYR A 313 -50.82 52.68 7.75
CA TYR A 313 -52.22 52.74 7.34
C TYR A 313 -52.58 54.22 7.32
N VAL A 314 -52.96 54.74 6.15
CA VAL A 314 -53.42 56.11 5.92
C VAL A 314 -54.90 56.04 5.47
N PRO A 315 -55.78 56.90 6.01
CA PRO A 315 -57.24 56.72 6.01
C PRO A 315 -57.95 56.92 4.66
#